data_AF-A0A6G1J3W5-F1
#
_entry.id   AF-A0A6G1J3W5-F1
#
_cell.length_a   1.000
_cell.length_b   1.000
_cell.length_c   1.000
_cell.angle_alpha   90.00
_cell.angle_beta   90.00
_cell.angle_gamma   90.00
#
_symmetry.space_group_name_H-M   'P 1'
#
loop_
_entity.id
_entity.type
_entity.pdbx_description
1 polymer ?
#
loop_
_entity_poly.entity_id
_entity_poly.type
_entity_poly.pdbx_seq_one_letter_code
_entity_poly.pdbx_strand_id
1 'polypeptide(L)'
;IYEPEHPHLQTLEISTDPVDGVWWCITCSHQNPLIHRIGPHPFSRLSCGRCNHVLDEGDHSTHVLGRSVMTGPFQVAVPAFSDHSLVPYGMVCPTCGLSHRAREVRRHKLGTGFAAVDFGGVVCQCGRRGKRDWYRFSIGPSHDWNGDHVQCYGRAVKQR
;
A
#
# COMPACT_ATOMS: atom_id res chain seq x y z
N ILE A 1 46.82 14.50 -3.76
CA ILE A 1 46.09 13.57 -4.65
C ILE A 1 45.02 12.95 -3.76
N TYR A 2 43.77 13.35 -3.94
CA TYR A 2 42.65 12.92 -3.10
C TYR A 2 41.71 12.13 -3.99
N GLU A 3 41.61 10.83 -3.75
CA GLU A 3 40.65 9.94 -4.40
C GLU A 3 39.42 9.82 -3.49
N PRO A 4 38.21 10.19 -3.94
CA PRO A 4 36.99 9.87 -3.21
C PRO A 4 36.64 8.38 -3.39
N GLU A 5 36.57 7.65 -2.27
CA GLU A 5 36.28 6.20 -2.18
C GLU A 5 34.82 5.80 -2.48
N HIS A 6 34.15 6.35 -3.49
CA HIS A 6 32.86 5.81 -3.95
C HIS A 6 32.77 5.73 -5.47
N PRO A 7 33.46 4.78 -6.11
CA PRO A 7 33.20 4.47 -7.51
C PRO A 7 31.89 3.68 -7.60
N HIS A 8 31.00 4.14 -8.48
CA HIS A 8 29.75 3.49 -8.91
C HIS A 8 28.51 3.71 -8.03
N LEU A 9 28.09 4.97 -7.89
CA LEU A 9 26.65 5.25 -8.08
C LEU A 9 26.36 4.98 -9.55
N GLN A 10 25.99 3.74 -9.87
CA GLN A 10 25.42 3.40 -11.16
C GLN A 10 24.20 4.30 -11.35
N THR A 11 24.29 5.12 -12.39
CA THR A 11 23.20 5.89 -12.98
C THR A 11 22.06 4.94 -13.29
N LEU A 12 21.16 4.77 -12.31
CA LEU A 12 19.92 4.02 -12.48
C LEU A 12 19.08 4.79 -13.48
N GLU A 13 18.81 4.17 -14.63
CA GLU A 13 17.83 4.62 -15.60
C GLU A 13 16.56 5.00 -14.84
N ILE A 14 16.26 6.30 -14.84
CA ILE A 14 15.13 6.87 -14.14
C ILE A 14 13.88 6.35 -14.86
N SER A 15 13.34 5.24 -14.37
CA SER A 15 11.93 4.92 -14.53
C SER A 15 11.16 6.18 -14.18
N THR A 16 10.59 6.86 -15.18
CA THR A 16 9.91 8.15 -15.04
C THR A 16 8.58 8.06 -14.28
N ASP A 17 8.18 6.87 -13.86
CA ASP A 17 7.03 6.70 -12.98
C ASP A 17 7.37 7.27 -11.59
N PRO A 18 6.64 8.28 -11.11
CA PRO A 18 6.88 8.83 -9.78
C PRO A 18 6.62 7.75 -8.73
N VAL A 19 7.64 7.43 -7.94
CA VAL A 19 7.50 6.57 -6.77
C VAL A 19 6.79 7.38 -5.70
N ASP A 20 5.60 6.95 -5.30
CA ASP A 20 4.81 7.63 -4.28
C ASP A 20 5.28 7.32 -2.86
N GLY A 21 5.83 6.12 -2.68
CA GLY A 21 6.32 5.63 -1.39
C GLY A 21 7.05 4.30 -1.54
N VAL A 22 7.34 3.63 -0.43
CA VAL A 22 7.99 2.32 -0.45
C VAL A 22 7.49 1.43 0.68
N TRP A 23 7.72 0.13 0.54
CA TRP A 23 7.60 -0.83 1.63
C TRP A 23 8.85 -1.72 1.72
N TRP A 24 9.21 -2.11 2.92
CA TRP A 24 10.37 -2.94 3.21
C TRP A 24 9.92 -4.34 3.60
N CYS A 25 10.42 -5.31 2.85
CA CYS A 25 10.12 -6.72 3.04
C CYS A 25 10.72 -7.24 4.37
N ILE A 26 9.90 -7.81 5.25
CA ILE A 26 10.36 -8.33 6.54
C ILE A 26 11.27 -9.55 6.40
N THR A 27 11.16 -10.32 5.30
CA THR A 27 11.97 -11.52 5.07
C THR A 27 13.41 -11.19 4.64
N CYS A 28 13.62 -10.14 3.85
CA CYS A 28 14.92 -9.87 3.22
C CYS A 28 15.37 -8.40 3.24
N SER A 29 14.61 -7.54 3.91
CA SER A 29 14.81 -6.09 4.04
C SER A 29 14.85 -5.33 2.70
N HIS A 30 14.45 -5.97 1.59
CA HIS A 30 14.43 -5.33 0.29
C HIS A 30 13.37 -4.23 0.26
N GLN A 31 13.76 -3.06 -0.26
CA GLN A 31 12.89 -1.91 -0.47
C GLN A 31 12.14 -2.07 -1.78
N ASN A 32 10.82 -2.00 -1.74
CA ASN A 32 9.93 -2.16 -2.88
C ASN A 32 9.18 -0.85 -3.13
N PRO A 33 9.18 -0.31 -4.37
CA PRO A 33 8.47 0.92 -4.68
C PRO A 33 6.95 0.74 -4.62
N LEU A 34 6.27 1.77 -4.14
CA LEU A 34 4.83 1.94 -4.23
C LEU A 34 4.55 3.01 -5.29
N ILE A 35 3.80 2.62 -6.32
CA ILE A 35 3.34 3.52 -7.38
C ILE A 35 1.82 3.46 -7.36
N HIS A 36 1.17 4.55 -6.99
CA HIS A 36 -0.27 4.68 -6.91
C HIS A 36 -0.86 4.79 -8.31
N ARG A 37 -1.89 3.98 -8.58
CA ARG A 37 -2.60 3.96 -9.86
C ARG A 37 -4.09 4.19 -9.65
N ILE A 38 -4.67 4.95 -10.56
CA ILE A 38 -6.12 5.04 -10.69
C ILE A 38 -6.65 3.70 -11.21
N GLY A 39 -7.72 3.20 -10.59
CA GLY A 39 -8.37 1.95 -11.00
C GLY A 39 -8.46 0.88 -9.89
N PRO A 40 -8.76 -0.37 -10.26
CA PRO A 40 -9.09 -1.44 -9.31
C PRO A 40 -7.87 -1.99 -8.55
N HIS A 41 -6.66 -1.74 -9.03
CA HIS A 41 -5.41 -2.28 -8.47
C HIS A 41 -4.46 -1.12 -8.11
N PRO A 42 -4.71 -0.44 -6.98
CA PRO A 42 -4.08 0.85 -6.66
C PRO A 42 -2.56 0.79 -6.57
N PHE A 43 -1.97 -0.36 -6.29
CA PHE A 43 -0.51 -0.54 -6.22
C PHE A 43 -0.03 -1.75 -7.03
N SER A 44 -0.80 -2.22 -8.01
CA SER A 44 -0.49 -3.43 -8.78
C SER A 44 -0.21 -4.63 -7.86
N ARG A 45 0.87 -5.39 -8.10
CA ARG A 45 1.35 -6.51 -7.27
C ARG A 45 2.33 -6.03 -6.21
N LEU A 46 2.00 -6.32 -4.95
CA LEU A 46 2.81 -6.07 -3.76
C LEU A 46 3.54 -7.34 -3.35
N SER A 47 4.37 -7.85 -4.24
CA SER A 47 5.31 -8.95 -3.99
C SER A 47 6.73 -8.42 -3.99
N CYS A 48 7.54 -8.85 -3.03
CA CYS A 48 8.93 -8.45 -2.90
C CYS A 48 9.71 -8.83 -4.16
N GLY A 49 10.35 -7.84 -4.80
CA GLY A 49 11.14 -8.04 -6.02
C GLY A 49 12.39 -8.92 -5.83
N ARG A 50 12.75 -9.25 -4.58
CA ARG A 50 13.94 -10.06 -4.26
C ARG A 50 13.63 -11.49 -3.82
N CYS A 51 12.63 -11.69 -2.95
CA CYS A 51 12.35 -13.01 -2.35
C CYS A 51 10.92 -13.52 -2.61
N ASN A 52 10.11 -12.80 -3.40
CA ASN A 52 8.71 -13.11 -3.69
C ASN A 52 7.76 -13.11 -2.48
N HIS A 53 8.21 -12.68 -1.30
CA HIS A 53 7.34 -12.43 -0.14
C HIS A 53 6.22 -11.47 -0.50
N VAL A 54 4.97 -11.83 -0.23
CA VAL A 54 3.81 -10.95 -0.48
C VAL A 54 3.62 -10.06 0.73
N LEU A 55 3.40 -8.76 0.50
CA LEU A 55 3.15 -7.79 1.56
C LEU A 55 2.10 -8.29 2.56
N ASP A 56 2.48 -8.31 3.83
CA ASP A 56 1.63 -8.70 4.96
C ASP A 56 1.72 -7.71 6.13
N GLU A 57 1.16 -8.08 7.29
CA GLU A 57 1.15 -7.23 8.48
C GLU A 57 2.54 -7.02 9.10
N GLY A 58 3.51 -7.91 8.85
CA GLY A 58 4.87 -7.82 9.38
C GLY A 58 5.72 -6.78 8.66
N ASP A 59 5.42 -6.51 7.40
CA ASP A 59 6.19 -5.57 6.58
C ASP A 59 6.06 -4.10 7.03
N HIS A 60 7.07 -3.31 6.69
CA HIS A 60 7.10 -1.87 6.95
C HIS A 60 6.74 -1.10 5.69
N SER A 61 6.05 0.03 5.83
CA SER A 61 5.74 0.89 4.68
C SER A 61 5.71 2.36 5.07
N THR A 62 5.93 3.22 4.08
CA THR A 62 5.64 4.65 4.18
C THR A 62 4.14 4.88 4.32
N HIS A 63 3.71 6.07 4.80
CA HIS A 63 2.30 6.39 5.05
C HIS A 63 1.37 6.33 3.84
N VAL A 64 1.92 6.26 2.61
CA VAL A 64 1.17 5.92 1.40
C VAL A 64 0.36 4.64 1.56
N LEU A 65 0.89 3.67 2.31
CA LEU A 65 0.21 2.44 2.64
C LEU A 65 -0.04 2.44 4.15
N GLY A 66 -1.21 2.95 4.55
CA GLY A 66 -1.61 2.95 5.95
C GLY A 66 -1.92 1.52 6.41
N ARG A 67 -1.38 1.15 7.58
CA ARG A 67 -1.51 -0.20 8.13
C ARG A 67 -2.92 -0.48 8.66
N SER A 68 -3.33 -1.75 8.51
CA SER A 68 -4.41 -2.45 9.19
C SER A 68 -5.61 -1.56 9.51
N VAL A 69 -6.34 -1.19 8.46
CA VAL A 69 -7.47 -0.28 8.65
C VAL A 69 -8.50 -0.92 9.56
N MET A 70 -8.90 -2.19 9.38
CA MET A 70 -9.78 -2.91 10.33
C MET A 70 -9.72 -4.43 10.11
N THR A 71 -9.36 -5.21 11.13
CA THR A 71 -9.76 -6.63 11.22
C THR A 71 -11.26 -6.67 11.52
N GLY A 72 -12.05 -7.46 10.77
CA GLY A 72 -13.48 -7.52 11.01
C GLY A 72 -14.36 -7.84 9.79
N PRO A 73 -15.62 -7.40 9.78
CA PRO A 73 -16.56 -7.69 8.69
C PRO A 73 -16.05 -7.17 7.32
N PHE A 74 -16.68 -7.63 6.24
CA PHE A 74 -16.36 -7.16 4.88
C PHE A 74 -16.74 -5.68 4.69
N GLN A 75 -17.83 -5.25 5.33
CA GLN A 75 -18.26 -3.86 5.32
C GLN A 75 -17.72 -3.15 6.56
N VAL A 76 -17.10 -2.01 6.35
CA VAL A 76 -16.29 -1.33 7.34
C VAL A 76 -16.59 0.17 7.32
N ALA A 77 -16.83 0.76 8.49
CA ALA A 77 -16.95 2.20 8.66
C ALA A 77 -15.56 2.84 8.57
N VAL A 78 -15.41 3.87 7.77
CA VAL A 78 -14.15 4.60 7.57
C VAL A 78 -14.40 6.10 7.62
N PRO A 79 -13.38 6.95 7.86
CA PRO A 79 -13.53 8.39 7.68
C PRO A 79 -14.12 8.74 6.32
N ALA A 80 -14.99 9.74 6.27
CA ALA A 80 -15.50 10.25 5.01
C ALA A 80 -14.36 10.73 4.11
N PHE A 81 -14.49 10.48 2.80
CA PHE A 81 -13.54 10.91 1.78
C PHE A 81 -14.25 11.75 0.73
N SER A 82 -13.55 12.76 0.19
CA SER A 82 -14.14 13.77 -0.70
C SER A 82 -14.44 13.26 -2.10
N ASP A 83 -13.66 12.28 -2.58
CA ASP A 83 -13.81 11.72 -3.92
C ASP A 83 -14.37 10.29 -3.88
N HIS A 84 -15.67 10.18 -4.11
CA HIS A 84 -16.39 8.90 -4.18
C HIS A 84 -15.94 8.02 -5.36
N SER A 85 -15.22 8.57 -6.35
CA SER A 85 -14.65 7.80 -7.45
C SER A 85 -13.34 7.09 -7.08
N LEU A 86 -12.69 7.51 -5.98
CA LEU A 86 -11.37 7.03 -5.56
C LEU A 86 -11.37 6.58 -4.10
N VAL A 87 -12.07 5.48 -3.80
CA VAL A 87 -12.06 4.86 -2.46
C VAL A 87 -10.62 4.63 -1.98
N PRO A 88 -10.15 5.29 -0.90
CA PRO A 88 -8.75 5.27 -0.47
C PRO A 88 -8.46 4.07 0.43
N TYR A 89 -9.01 2.91 0.08
CA TYR A 89 -8.90 1.67 0.85
C TYR A 89 -8.78 0.49 -0.10
N GLY A 90 -8.06 -0.55 0.34
CA GLY A 90 -7.90 -1.76 -0.44
C GLY A 90 -7.42 -2.96 0.38
N MET A 91 -7.26 -4.08 -0.31
CA MET A 91 -6.77 -5.34 0.25
C MET A 91 -5.79 -6.02 -0.69
N VAL A 92 -4.92 -6.88 -0.16
CA VAL A 92 -3.89 -7.58 -0.94
C VAL A 92 -4.20 -9.08 -0.98
N CYS A 93 -4.15 -9.67 -2.18
CA CYS A 93 -4.25 -11.12 -2.32
C CYS A 93 -2.99 -11.79 -1.75
N PRO A 94 -3.11 -12.66 -0.72
CA PRO A 94 -1.97 -13.26 -0.01
C PRO A 94 -1.28 -14.39 -0.83
N THR A 95 -1.38 -14.36 -2.16
CA THR A 95 -0.90 -15.45 -3.03
C THR A 95 -0.19 -14.90 -4.24
N CYS A 96 -0.76 -13.90 -4.90
CA CYS A 96 -0.10 -13.26 -6.04
C CYS A 96 0.28 -11.80 -5.75
N GLY A 97 -0.03 -11.28 -4.55
CA GLY A 97 0.24 -9.90 -4.15
C GLY A 97 -0.62 -8.85 -4.86
N LEU A 98 -1.57 -9.23 -5.72
CA LEU A 98 -2.40 -8.25 -6.42
C LEU A 98 -3.25 -7.45 -5.42
N SER A 99 -3.10 -6.13 -5.45
CA SER A 99 -3.90 -5.19 -4.66
C SER A 99 -5.29 -5.03 -5.26
N HIS A 100 -6.32 -4.86 -4.43
CA HIS A 100 -7.70 -4.68 -4.84
C HIS A 100 -8.31 -3.49 -4.09
N ARG A 101 -8.81 -2.50 -4.81
CA ARG A 101 -9.52 -1.36 -4.22
C ARG A 101 -10.86 -1.82 -3.62
N ALA A 102 -11.18 -1.30 -2.44
CA ALA A 102 -12.48 -1.50 -1.82
C ALA A 102 -13.58 -0.75 -2.58
N ARG A 103 -14.84 -1.13 -2.36
CA ARG A 103 -16.00 -0.48 -2.97
C ARG A 103 -16.72 0.39 -1.95
N GLU A 104 -17.15 1.58 -2.33
CA GLU A 104 -18.01 2.38 -1.46
C GLU A 104 -19.42 1.77 -1.34
N VAL A 105 -19.96 1.76 -0.14
CA VAL A 105 -21.33 1.34 0.17
C VAL A 105 -22.17 2.58 0.47
N ARG A 106 -22.98 3.02 -0.51
CA ARG A 106 -23.79 4.26 -0.45
C ARG A 106 -24.84 4.33 0.68
N ARG A 107 -25.11 3.24 1.41
CA ARG A 107 -26.23 3.10 2.35
C ARG A 107 -25.77 2.80 3.77
N HIS A 108 -24.99 3.69 4.37
CA HIS A 108 -24.65 3.56 5.78
C HIS A 108 -25.24 4.72 6.58
N LYS A 109 -25.91 4.42 7.69
CA LYS A 109 -26.50 5.41 8.61
C LYS A 109 -25.46 5.96 9.60
N LEU A 110 -24.20 6.10 9.19
CA LEU A 110 -23.07 6.40 10.08
C LEU A 110 -22.78 7.89 10.14
N GLY A 111 -23.76 8.74 10.46
CA GLY A 111 -23.57 10.19 10.54
C GLY A 111 -22.98 10.81 9.26
N THR A 112 -22.55 12.07 9.33
CA THR A 112 -21.97 12.81 8.19
C THR A 112 -20.45 12.72 8.10
N GLY A 113 -19.78 12.20 9.14
CA GLY A 113 -18.31 12.12 9.22
C GLY A 113 -17.71 10.79 8.76
N PHE A 114 -18.54 9.82 8.39
CA PHE A 114 -18.08 8.48 8.03
C PHE A 114 -18.59 8.09 6.65
N ALA A 115 -17.79 7.28 5.98
CA ALA A 115 -18.16 6.48 4.82
C ALA A 115 -18.23 4.99 5.23
N ALA A 116 -18.78 4.14 4.36
CA ALA A 116 -18.64 2.69 4.50
C ALA A 116 -18.04 2.10 3.23
N VAL A 117 -17.10 1.18 3.39
CA VAL A 117 -16.44 0.47 2.29
C VAL A 117 -16.63 -1.03 2.43
N ASP A 118 -16.67 -1.74 1.32
CA ASP A 118 -16.82 -3.19 1.21
C ASP A 118 -15.59 -3.82 0.56
N PHE A 119 -15.02 -4.80 1.26
CA PHE A 119 -13.92 -5.65 0.81
C PHE A 119 -14.42 -7.01 0.27
N GLY A 120 -15.74 -7.26 0.31
CA GLY A 120 -16.36 -8.50 -0.14
C GLY A 120 -16.48 -8.63 -1.66
N GLY A 121 -16.79 -9.85 -2.12
CA GLY A 121 -17.09 -10.14 -3.53
C GLY A 121 -15.91 -10.05 -4.50
N VAL A 122 -14.71 -9.73 -4.02
CA VAL A 122 -13.48 -9.68 -4.83
C VAL A 122 -13.12 -11.09 -5.30
N VAL A 123 -12.86 -11.24 -6.59
CA VAL A 123 -12.21 -12.43 -7.17
C VAL A 123 -10.90 -11.98 -7.79
N CYS A 124 -9.79 -12.47 -7.25
CA CYS A 124 -8.47 -12.14 -7.76
C CYS A 124 -8.20 -12.86 -9.08
N GLN A 125 -7.34 -12.28 -9.91
CA GLN A 125 -6.88 -12.85 -11.18
C GLN A 125 -6.23 -14.24 -11.01
N CYS A 126 -5.68 -14.56 -9.82
CA CYS A 126 -5.16 -15.89 -9.51
C CYS A 126 -6.25 -16.91 -9.14
N GLY A 127 -7.53 -16.55 -9.21
CA GLY A 127 -8.68 -17.40 -8.90
C GLY A 127 -9.10 -17.39 -7.42
N ARG A 128 -8.29 -16.81 -6.51
CA ARG A 128 -8.67 -16.72 -5.09
C ARG A 128 -9.80 -15.71 -4.88
N ARG A 129 -10.77 -16.10 -4.06
CA ARG A 129 -11.84 -15.21 -3.57
C ARG A 129 -11.35 -14.42 -2.36
N GLY A 130 -11.71 -13.13 -2.31
CA GLY A 130 -11.40 -12.24 -1.21
C GLY A 130 -11.92 -12.78 0.11
N LYS A 131 -11.06 -12.79 1.12
CA LYS A 131 -11.38 -13.25 2.48
C LYS A 131 -11.11 -12.13 3.48
N ARG A 132 -11.60 -12.29 4.70
CA ARG A 132 -11.49 -11.28 5.77
C ARG A 132 -10.07 -11.12 6.31
N ASP A 133 -9.24 -12.14 6.14
CA ASP A 133 -7.84 -12.24 6.57
C ASP A 133 -6.84 -11.71 5.55
N TRP A 134 -7.30 -11.24 4.37
CA TRP A 134 -6.42 -10.57 3.43
C TRP A 134 -5.96 -9.25 4.04
N TYR A 135 -4.68 -8.93 3.87
CA TYR A 135 -4.11 -7.68 4.37
C TYR A 135 -4.87 -6.48 3.82
N ARG A 136 -5.39 -5.62 4.70
CA ARG A 136 -6.18 -4.43 4.35
C ARG A 136 -5.38 -3.17 4.65
N PHE A 137 -5.49 -2.20 3.75
CA PHE A 137 -4.73 -0.95 3.84
C PHE A 137 -5.59 0.27 3.50
N SER A 138 -5.17 1.42 4.01
CA SER A 138 -5.60 2.73 3.52
C SER A 138 -4.54 3.29 2.58
N ILE A 139 -4.97 4.16 1.68
CA ILE A 139 -4.10 4.89 0.77
C ILE A 139 -3.90 6.29 1.36
N GLY A 140 -2.70 6.53 1.88
CA GLY A 140 -2.30 7.82 2.42
C GLY A 140 -1.63 8.72 1.39
N PRO A 141 -1.24 9.93 1.80
CA PRO A 141 -0.57 10.88 0.91
C PRO A 141 0.90 10.51 0.64
N SER A 142 1.42 10.93 -0.51
CA SER A 142 2.82 10.70 -0.94
C SER A 142 3.81 11.80 -0.56
N HIS A 143 3.34 12.91 0.02
CA HIS A 143 4.22 14.06 0.34
C HIS A 143 5.34 13.70 1.30
N ASP A 144 5.12 12.72 2.17
CA ASP A 144 6.14 12.24 3.11
C ASP A 144 7.37 11.72 2.36
N TRP A 145 7.14 10.90 1.33
CA TRP A 145 8.20 10.34 0.52
C TRP A 145 8.92 11.41 -0.28
N ASN A 146 8.21 12.36 -0.89
CA ASN A 146 8.82 13.39 -1.75
C ASN A 146 9.70 14.42 -1.00
N GLY A 147 9.71 14.42 0.33
CA GLY A 147 10.51 15.34 1.15
C GLY A 147 11.87 14.77 1.57
N ASP A 148 11.87 13.79 2.47
CA ASP A 148 13.08 13.19 3.04
C ASP A 148 12.90 11.66 3.17
N HIS A 149 13.52 10.93 2.24
CA HIS A 149 13.42 9.47 2.14
C HIS A 149 14.02 8.77 3.38
N VAL A 150 15.07 9.35 3.98
CA VAL A 150 15.79 8.75 5.13
C VAL A 150 14.92 8.85 6.38
N GLN A 151 14.31 10.01 6.61
CA GLN A 151 13.40 10.18 7.74
C GLN A 151 12.13 9.33 7.60
N CYS A 152 11.64 9.11 6.37
CA CYS A 152 10.50 8.22 6.13
C CYS A 152 10.74 6.81 6.66
N TYR A 153 11.91 6.23 6.38
CA TYR A 153 12.27 4.91 6.91
C TYR A 153 12.30 4.92 8.44
N GLY A 154 12.95 5.93 9.04
CA GLY A 154 13.01 6.08 10.48
C GLY A 154 11.62 6.16 11.14
N ARG A 155 10.66 6.83 10.50
CA ARG A 155 9.26 6.88 10.98
C ARG A 155 8.55 5.54 10.81
N ALA A 156 8.68 4.89 9.66
CA ALA A 156 8.04 3.60 9.36
C ALA A 156 8.48 2.48 10.31
N VAL A 157 9.75 2.47 10.73
CA VAL A 157 10.28 1.50 11.69
C VAL A 157 9.84 1.82 13.13
N LYS A 158 9.73 3.11 13.50
CA LYS A 158 9.32 3.53 14.85
C LYS A 158 7.84 3.33 15.16
N GLN A 159 6.96 3.28 14.16
CA GLN A 159 5.51 3.07 14.33
C GLN A 159 5.13 1.60 14.61
N ARG A 160 5.97 0.87 15.37
CA ARG A 160 5.76 -0.53 15.75
C ARG A 160 5.12 -0.63 17.13
#